data_AF-A0A6B3CFG9-F1
#
_entry.id   AF-A0A6B3CFG9-F1
#
_cell.length_a   1.000
_cell.length_b   1.000
_cell.length_c   1.000
_cell.angle_alpha   90.00
_cell.angle_beta   90.00
_cell.angle_gamma   90.00
#
_symmetry.space_group_name_H-M   'P 1'
#
loop_
_entity.id
_entity.type
_entity.pdbx_description
1 polymer ?
#
loop_
_entity_poly.entity_id
_entity_poly.type
_entity_poly.pdbx_seq_one_letter_code
_entity_poly.pdbx_strand_id
1 'polypeptide(L)' 'MLGVNDVAGETFTLDDAAEVRAFAAEKGIAWMSVWAAFRDKQCADDASATDALTTCSGVEQEDGAFGSAFGA' A
#
# COMPACT_ATOMS: atom_id res chain seq x y z
N MET A 1 -5.61 -0.90 2.66
CA MET A 1 -5.68 -0.25 1.33
C MET A 1 -4.32 0.37 1.09
N LEU A 2 -3.74 0.25 -0.10
CA LEU A 2 -2.35 0.66 -0.36
C LEU A 2 -2.23 2.19 -0.34
N GLY A 3 -1.21 2.76 0.31
CA GLY A 3 -1.00 4.20 0.30
C GLY A 3 -2.12 5.02 0.93
N VAL A 4 -2.39 6.21 0.38
CA VAL A 4 -3.38 7.17 0.89
C VAL A 4 -4.77 6.54 0.89
N ASN A 5 -5.46 6.63 2.03
CA ASN A 5 -6.79 6.07 2.26
C ASN A 5 -7.88 7.16 2.22
N ASP A 6 -9.15 6.74 2.22
CA ASP A 6 -10.31 7.64 2.18
C ASP A 6 -10.50 8.44 3.49
N VAL A 7 -9.75 8.10 4.54
CA VAL A 7 -9.75 8.82 5.82
C VAL A 7 -8.65 9.89 5.77
N ALA A 8 -9.04 11.14 5.98
CA ALA A 8 -8.14 12.28 5.90
C ALA A 8 -6.91 12.11 6.81
N GLY A 9 -5.72 12.17 6.20
CA GLY A 9 -4.44 12.03 6.90
C GLY A 9 -3.97 10.58 7.11
N GLU A 10 -4.75 9.57 6.72
CA GLU A 10 -4.31 8.18 6.78
C GLU A 10 -3.58 7.77 5.51
N THR A 11 -2.37 7.23 5.68
CA THR A 11 -1.56 6.64 4.59
C THR A 11 -0.97 5.34 5.09
N PHE A 12 -1.19 4.26 4.34
CA PHE A 12 -0.56 2.97 4.57
C PHE A 12 0.74 2.88 3.76
N THR A 13 1.87 2.93 4.43
CA THR A 13 3.22 3.01 3.82
C THR A 13 3.83 1.62 3.56
N LEU A 14 4.99 1.60 2.89
CA LEU A 14 5.75 0.35 2.70
C LEU A 14 6.28 -0.21 4.02
N ASP A 15 6.59 0.65 5.00
CA ASP A 15 7.00 0.21 6.34
C ASP A 15 5.84 -0.49 7.07
N ASP A 16 4.62 0.07 6.96
CA ASP A 16 3.41 -0.57 7.50
C ASP A 16 3.14 -1.93 6.83
N ALA A 17 3.42 -2.05 5.52
CA ALA A 17 3.29 -3.30 4.80
C ALA A 17 4.25 -4.37 5.35
N ALA A 18 5.51 -4.00 5.64
CA ALA A 18 6.48 -4.88 6.25
C ALA A 18 6.07 -5.33 7.66
N GLU A 19 5.51 -4.41 8.47
CA GLU A 19 5.02 -4.73 9.81
C GLU A 19 3.84 -5.71 9.76
N VAL A 20 2.84 -5.46 8.90
CA VAL A 20 1.70 -6.36 8.73
C VAL A 20 2.13 -7.73 8.22
N ARG A 21 3.09 -7.79 7.28
CA ARG A 21 3.64 -9.05 6.79
C ARG A 21 4.33 -9.84 7.92
N ALA A 22 5.15 -9.18 8.72
CA ALA A 22 5.83 -9.81 9.85
C ALA A 22 4.83 -10.37 10.87
N PHE A 23 3.80 -9.59 11.21
CA PHE A 23 2.72 -10.02 12.07
C PHE A 23 1.97 -11.23 11.51
N ALA A 24 1.62 -11.21 10.22
CA ALA A 24 0.93 -12.31 9.56
C ALA A 24 1.76 -13.60 9.60
N ALA A 25 3.07 -13.51 9.37
CA ALA A 25 3.98 -14.64 9.50
C ALA A 25 4.06 -15.17 10.94
N GLU A 26 4.17 -14.28 11.93
CA GLU A 26 4.21 -14.66 13.36
C GLU A 26 2.94 -15.39 13.81
N LYS A 27 1.78 -14.93 13.34
CA LYS A 27 0.48 -15.49 13.72
C LYS A 27 0.03 -16.66 12.85
N GLY A 28 0.77 -17.01 11.80
CA GLY A 28 0.37 -18.05 10.85
C GLY A 28 -0.90 -17.69 10.07
N ILE A 29 -1.10 -16.41 9.76
CA ILE A 29 -2.20 -15.95 8.90
C ILE A 29 -1.92 -16.44 7.49
N ALA A 30 -2.85 -17.22 6.94
CA ALA A 30 -2.65 -17.89 5.65
C ALA A 30 -2.74 -16.94 4.45
N TRP A 31 -3.54 -15.88 4.53
CA TRP A 31 -3.81 -15.00 3.39
C TRP A 31 -3.96 -13.54 3.83
N MET A 32 -3.45 -12.65 2.99
CA MET A 32 -3.67 -11.21 3.05
C MET A 32 -4.19 -10.74 1.70
N SER A 33 -5.02 -9.70 1.71
CA SER A 33 -5.49 -9.05 0.49
C SER A 33 -5.29 -7.55 0.60
N VAL A 34 -5.21 -6.89 -0.55
CA VAL A 34 -4.98 -5.46 -0.64
C VAL A 34 -6.01 -4.81 -1.55
N TRP A 35 -6.33 -3.55 -1.24
CA TRP A 35 -7.10 -2.68 -2.12
C TRP A 35 -6.18 -1.56 -2.64
N ALA A 36 -5.83 -1.52 -3.93
CA ALA A 36 -6.06 -2.54 -4.93
C ALA A 36 -4.77 -2.71 -5.75
N ALA A 37 -4.60 -3.87 -6.41
CA ALA A 37 -3.37 -4.21 -7.12
C ALA A 37 -2.96 -3.17 -8.18
N PHE A 38 -3.91 -2.57 -8.91
CA PHE A 38 -3.62 -1.52 -9.90
C PHE A 38 -3.16 -0.19 -9.30
N ARG A 39 -3.33 0.00 -7.98
CA ARG A 39 -2.82 1.17 -7.25
C ARG A 39 -1.38 0.98 -6.79
N ASP A 40 -0.79 -0.19 -6.97
CA ASP A 40 0.56 -0.52 -6.52
C ASP A 40 1.63 0.06 -7.47
N LYS A 41 1.65 1.40 -7.52
CA LYS A 41 2.59 2.21 -8.29
C LYS A 41 2.59 3.63 -7.76
N GLN A 42 3.70 4.32 -7.98
CA GLN A 42 3.82 5.74 -7.68
C GLN A 42 2.88 6.58 -8.55
N CYS A 43 2.40 7.67 -7.97
CA CYS A 43 1.59 8.67 -8.69
C CYS A 43 2.48 9.63 -9.48
N ALA A 44 1.92 10.30 -10.49
CA ALA A 44 2.59 11.42 -11.14
C ALA A 44 2.83 12.56 -10.13
N ASP A 45 3.89 13.35 -10.36
CA ASP A 45 4.34 14.41 -9.44
C ASP A 45 3.28 15.48 -9.14
N ASP A 46 2.28 15.64 -10.01
CA ASP A 46 1.18 16.60 -9.89
C ASP A 46 -0.09 16.01 -9.26
N ALA A 47 -0.07 14.72 -8.89
CA ALA A 47 -1.21 14.07 -8.26
C ALA A 47 -1.42 14.60 -6.84
N SER A 48 -2.63 15.08 -6.54
CA SER A 48 -2.98 15.53 -5.20
C SER A 48 -2.92 14.35 -4.22
N ALA A 49 -2.01 14.40 -3.25
CA ALA A 49 -1.89 13.40 -2.18
C ALA A 49 -2.90 13.62 -1.03
N THR A 50 -3.81 14.59 -1.15
CA THR A 50 -4.76 14.94 -0.07
C THR A 50 -5.99 14.02 0.00
N ASP A 51 -6.32 13.32 -1.08
CA ASP A 51 -7.46 12.40 -1.17
C ASP A 51 -7.02 11.04 -1.70
N ALA A 52 -7.80 10.00 -1.43
CA ALA A 52 -7.56 8.67 -1.96
C ALA A 52 -7.56 8.67 -3.49
N LEU A 53 -6.42 8.33 -4.08
CA LEU A 53 -6.26 8.24 -5.53
C LEU A 53 -6.74 6.89 -6.05
N THR A 54 -7.50 6.91 -7.14
CA THR A 54 -8.14 5.71 -7.70
C THR A 54 -7.23 4.87 -8.59
N THR A 55 -6.06 5.38 -8.98
CA THR A 55 -5.18 4.72 -9.97
C THR A 55 -3.74 4.50 -9.50
N CYS A 56 -3.36 5.01 -8.34
CA CYS A 56 -2.02 4.89 -7.76
C CYS A 56 -2.11 5.00 -6.22
N SER A 57 -1.01 4.74 -5.51
CA SER A 57 -1.02 4.65 -4.05
C SER A 57 -0.92 6.01 -3.36
N GLY A 58 -0.27 6.99 -3.98
CA GLY A 58 0.10 8.26 -3.34
C GLY A 58 1.34 8.15 -2.44
N VAL A 59 2.06 7.04 -2.51
CA VAL A 59 3.33 6.78 -1.82
C VAL A 59 4.44 6.72 -2.87
N GLU A 60 5.64 7.21 -2.52
CA GLU A 60 6.83 7.05 -3.34
C GLU A 60 7.27 5.58 -3.32
N GLN A 61 7.34 4.95 -4.49
CA GLN A 61 7.57 3.52 -4.61
C GLN A 61 7.91 3.10 -6.05
N GLU A 62 8.50 1.92 -6.19
CA GLU A 62 8.54 1.22 -7.47
C GLU A 62 7.18 0.53 -7.77
N ASP A 63 6.93 0.25 -9.06
CA ASP A 63 5.78 -0.55 -9.50
C ASP A 63 5.81 -1.94 -8.83
N GLY A 64 4.71 -2.32 -8.16
CA GLY A 64 4.61 -3.63 -7.51
C GLY A 64 5.30 -3.73 -6.14
N ALA A 65 5.76 -2.63 -5.55
CA ALA A 65 6.48 -2.64 -4.28
C ALA A 65 5.64 -3.20 -3.12
N PHE A 66 4.36 -2.85 -3.01
CA PHE A 66 3.48 -3.42 -1.98
C PHE A 66 3.23 -4.90 -2.21
N GLY A 67 2.99 -5.32 -3.45
CA GLY A 67 2.83 -6.72 -3.82
C GLY A 67 4.06 -7.55 -3.44
N SER A 68 5.26 -7.01 -3.67
CA SER A 68 6.52 -7.63 -3.26
C SER A 68 6.64 -7.72 -1.73
N ALA A 69 6.28 -6.66 -1.00
CA ALA A 69 6.31 -6.64 0.46
C ALA A 69 5.37 -7.69 1.09
N PHE A 70 4.19 -7.92 0.51
CA PHE A 70 3.24 -8.91 1.00
C PHE A 70 3.47 -10.34 0.47
N GLY A 71 4.11 -10.48 -0.70
CA GLY A 71 4.30 -11.75 -1.40
C GLY A 71 5.61 -12.49 -1.07
N ALA A 72 6.57 -11.83 -0.43
CA ALA A 72 7.85 -12.43 0.01
C ALA A 72 7.65 -13.57 1.02
#